data_AF-A0A6L3V6T8-F1
#
_entry.id   AF-A0A6L3V6T8-F1
#
_cell.length_a   1.000
_cell.length_b   1.000
_cell.length_c   1.000
_cell.angle_alpha   90.00
_cell.angle_beta   90.00
_cell.angle_gamma   90.00
#
_symmetry.space_group_name_H-M   'P 1'
#
loop_
_entity.id
_entity.type
_entity.pdbx_description
1 polymer ?
#
loop_
_entity_poly.entity_id
_entity_poly.type
_entity_poly.pdbx_seq_one_letter_code
_entity_poly.pdbx_strand_id
1 'polypeptide(L)' 'MNNRLKELWDYPKYYVPKKHGEFYYYLKNSGTNNQPILYRAKRLEAIEETEEVIIDVNSLADDGTITITNLSFHADG' A
#
# COMPACT_ATOMS: atom_id res chain seq x y z
N MET A 1 14.80 24.27 -1.15
CA MET A 1 13.71 23.44 -1.74
C MET A 1 12.59 23.29 -0.71
N ASN A 2 11.35 23.25 -1.18
CA ASN A 2 10.07 23.41 -0.45
C ASN A 2 9.83 22.45 0.74
N ASN A 3 10.45 22.67 1.91
CA ASN A 3 10.17 21.89 3.13
C ASN A 3 8.68 21.88 3.50
N ARG A 4 8.00 23.01 3.32
CA ARG A 4 6.56 23.15 3.56
C ARG A 4 5.69 22.27 2.65
N LEU A 5 6.14 21.99 1.42
CA LEU A 5 5.41 21.09 0.53
C LEU A 5 5.61 19.63 0.95
N LYS A 6 6.81 19.28 1.44
CA LYS A 6 7.10 17.94 1.96
C LYS A 6 6.27 17.66 3.21
N GLU A 7 6.19 18.60 4.15
CA GLU A 7 5.34 18.48 5.35
C GLU A 7 3.86 18.29 5.01
N LEU A 8 3.34 19.02 4.02
CA LEU A 8 1.95 18.87 3.58
C LEU A 8 1.69 17.55 2.83
N TRP A 9 2.72 16.94 2.26
CA TRP A 9 2.61 15.71 1.48
C TRP A 9 2.76 14.45 2.31
N ASP A 10 3.49 14.56 3.43
CA ASP A 10 3.85 13.47 4.33
C ASP A 10 2.70 13.11 5.27
N TYR A 11 1.71 12.42 4.71
CA TYR A 11 0.63 11.81 5.48
C TYR A 11 0.29 10.43 4.93
N PRO A 12 -0.20 9.51 5.78
CA PRO A 12 -0.64 8.19 5.35
C PRO A 12 -1.78 8.26 4.34
N LYS A 13 -1.61 7.60 3.20
CA LYS A 13 -2.62 7.49 2.13
C LYS A 13 -3.06 6.04 2.03
N TYR A 14 -4.36 5.82 2.09
CA TYR A 14 -4.99 4.52 1.95
C TYR A 14 -5.86 4.49 0.70
N TYR A 15 -5.73 3.43 -0.08
CA TYR A 15 -6.68 3.12 -1.15
C TYR A 15 -7.83 2.28 -0.59
N VAL A 16 -8.98 2.33 -1.27
CA VAL A 16 -10.18 1.60 -0.84
C VAL A 16 -9.90 0.09 -0.78
N PRO A 17 -10.07 -0.56 0.38
CA PRO A 17 -9.88 -1.99 0.49
C PRO A 17 -10.88 -2.78 -0.35
N LYS A 18 -10.41 -3.87 -0.97
CA LYS A 18 -11.22 -4.80 -1.75
C LYS A 18 -11.17 -6.19 -1.13
N LYS A 19 -12.33 -6.80 -0.93
CA LYS A 19 -12.42 -8.16 -0.39
C LYS A 19 -12.18 -9.19 -1.49
N HIS A 20 -11.25 -10.10 -1.25
CA HIS A 20 -11.00 -11.29 -2.08
C HIS A 20 -10.84 -12.50 -1.14
N GLY A 21 -11.73 -13.48 -1.27
CA GLY A 21 -11.81 -14.61 -0.34
C GLY A 21 -12.03 -14.16 1.11
N GLU A 22 -11.15 -14.61 2.01
CA GLU A 22 -11.17 -14.26 3.44
C GLU A 22 -10.43 -12.95 3.78
N PHE A 23 -9.75 -12.32 2.82
CA PHE A 23 -8.88 -11.19 3.05
C PHE A 23 -9.37 -9.91 2.37
N TYR A 24 -9.00 -8.77 2.94
CA TYR A 24 -9.13 -7.45 2.35
C TYR A 24 -7.77 -6.99 1.86
N TYR A 25 -7.67 -6.66 0.58
CA TYR A 25 -6.45 -6.18 -0.04
C TYR A 25 -6.55 -4.66 -0.25
N TYR A 26 -5.47 -3.95 0.05
CA TYR A 26 -5.41 -2.50 -0.13
C TYR A 26 -3.97 -2.02 -0.32
N LEU A 27 -3.86 -0.86 -0.95
CA LEU A 27 -2.60 -0.15 -1.09
C LEU A 27 -2.50 0.91 0.01
N LYS A 28 -1.33 1.01 0.64
CA LYS A 28 -1.03 2.00 1.68
C LYS A 28 0.33 2.65 1.38
N ASN A 29 0.37 3.97 1.46
CA ASN A 29 1.60 4.76 1.39
C ASN A 29 1.75 5.52 2.72
N SER A 30 2.91 5.43 3.37
CA SER A 30 3.18 6.07 4.66
C SER A 30 3.22 7.61 4.59
N GLY A 31 3.31 8.19 3.39
CA GLY A 31 3.52 9.61 3.12
C GLY A 31 4.86 9.88 2.45
N THR A 32 5.88 9.10 2.80
CA THR A 32 7.27 9.22 2.30
C THR A 32 7.67 8.14 1.31
N ASN A 33 6.89 7.07 1.17
CA ASN A 33 7.24 5.99 0.24
C ASN A 33 7.16 6.48 -1.21
N ASN A 34 8.12 6.08 -2.03
CA ASN A 34 8.11 6.36 -3.48
C ASN A 34 6.90 5.72 -4.15
N GLN A 35 6.55 4.49 -3.73
CA GLN A 35 5.41 3.74 -4.23
C GLN A 35 4.54 3.21 -3.07
N PRO A 36 3.22 3.10 -3.25
CA PRO A 36 2.35 2.44 -2.26
C PRO A 36 2.68 0.94 -2.14
N ILE A 37 2.60 0.42 -0.92
CA ILE A 37 2.81 -0.99 -0.58
C ILE A 37 1.45 -1.71 -0.59
N LEU A 38 1.41 -2.93 -1.13
CA LEU A 38 0.22 -3.77 -1.12
C LEU A 38 0.17 -4.58 0.17
N TYR A 39 -0.94 -4.46 0.89
CA TYR A 39 -1.24 -5.19 2.11
C TYR A 39 -2.45 -6.09 1.93
N ARG A 40 -2.57 -7.09 2.81
CA ARG A 40 -3.82 -7.79 3.08
C ARG A 40 -4.14 -7.75 4.57
N ALA A 41 -5.41 -7.73 4.94
CA ALA A 41 -5.87 -7.83 6.32
C ALA A 41 -7.10 -8.74 6.43
N LYS A 42 -7.27 -9.43 7.56
CA LYS A 42 -8.46 -10.28 7.78
C LYS A 42 -9.68 -9.49 8.25
N ARG A 43 -9.48 -8.37 8.95
CA ARG A 43 -10.55 -7.57 9.55
C ARG A 43 -10.35 -6.10 9.20
N LEU A 44 -11.41 -5.42 8.75
CA LEU A 44 -11.35 -4.00 8.42
C LEU A 44 -11.30 -3.13 9.69
N GLU A 45 -11.97 -3.58 10.76
CA GLU A 45 -12.06 -2.86 12.04
C GLU A 45 -10.74 -2.84 12.79
N ALA A 46 -9.82 -3.76 12.46
CA ALA A 46 -8.51 -3.92 13.06
C ALA A 46 -7.45 -4.09 11.97
N ILE A 47 -7.50 -3.22 10.95
CA ILE A 47 -6.61 -3.30 9.78
C ILE A 47 -5.14 -3.25 10.23
N GLU A 48 -4.77 -2.29 11.08
CA GLU A 48 -3.37 -2.10 11.49
C GLU A 48 -2.82 -3.26 12.34
N GLU A 49 -3.67 -3.99 13.06
CA GLU A 49 -3.28 -5.16 13.86
C GLU A 49 -3.18 -6.44 13.04
N THR A 50 -3.89 -6.48 11.90
CA THR A 50 -4.04 -7.71 11.09
C THR A 50 -3.45 -7.57 9.69
N GLU A 51 -2.80 -6.44 9.38
CA GLU A 51 -2.19 -6.20 8.08
C GLU A 51 -0.89 -6.98 7.90
N GLU A 52 -0.78 -7.61 6.74
CA GLU A 52 0.41 -8.31 6.29
C GLU A 52 0.85 -7.70 4.96
N VAL A 53 2.15 -7.44 4.81
CA VAL A 53 2.73 -6.98 3.54
C VAL A 53 2.68 -8.11 2.53
N ILE A 54 2.16 -7.82 1.34
CA ILE A 54 2.10 -8.77 0.21
C ILE A 54 3.14 -8.40 -0.83
N ILE A 55 3.22 -7.12 -1.22
CA ILE A 55 4.23 -6.63 -2.18
C ILE A 55 4.71 -5.25 -1.73
N ASP A 56 6.02 -5.13 -1.51
CA ASP A 56 6.71 -3.84 -1.34
C ASP A 56 7.78 -3.66 -2.40
N VAL A 57 7.49 -2.85 -3.42
CA VAL A 57 8.43 -2.55 -4.51
C VAL A 57 9.50 -1.52 -4.13
N ASN A 58 9.33 -0.78 -3.02
CA ASN A 58 10.35 0.15 -2.55
C ASN A 58 11.59 -0.62 -2.05
N SER A 59 11.42 -1.88 -1.63
CA SER A 59 12.53 -2.77 -1.26
C SER A 59 13.32 -3.33 -2.45
N LEU A 60 12.82 -3.16 -3.68
CA LEU A 60 13.41 -3.73 -4.90
C LEU A 60 14.27 -2.75 -5.69
N ALA A 61 14.14 -1.45 -5.45
CA ALA A 61 14.92 -0.41 -6.10
C ALA A 61 15.08 0.83 -5.22
N ASP A 62 16.32 1.14 -4.87
CA ASP A 62 16.67 2.30 -4.03
C ASP A 62 16.30 3.65 -4.66
N ASP A 63 16.21 3.71 -5.99
CA ASP A 63 15.90 4.92 -6.75
C ASP A 63 14.42 5.09 -7.12
N GLY A 64 13.56 4.12 -6.78
CA GLY A 64 12.13 4.17 -7.05
C GLY A 64 11.73 3.96 -8.52
N THR A 65 12.62 3.41 -9.35
CA THR A 65 12.34 3.16 -10.78
C THR A 65 11.39 1.98 -11.05
N ILE A 66 11.14 1.13 -10.05
CA ILE A 66 10.20 0.00 -10.13
C ILE A 66 8.84 0.45 -9.61
N THR A 67 7.78 0.18 -10.38
CA THR A 67 6.40 0.62 -10.06
C THR A 67 5.39 -0.51 -10.29
N ILE A 68 4.38 -0.61 -9.43
CA ILE A 68 3.21 -1.47 -9.66
C ILE A 68 2.27 -0.73 -10.62
N THR A 69 2.08 -1.27 -11.83
CA THR A 69 1.20 -0.66 -12.84
C THR A 69 -0.21 -1.24 -12.82
N ASN A 70 -0.35 -2.55 -12.59
CA ASN A 70 -1.64 -3.24 -12.53
C ASN A 70 -1.65 -4.29 -11.42
N LEU A 71 -2.80 -4.45 -10.77
CA LEU A 71 -3.09 -5.52 -9.81
C LEU A 71 -4.33 -6.28 -10.27
N SER A 72 -4.19 -7.58 -10.48
CA SER A 72 -5.28 -8.49 -10.83
C SER A 72 -5.30 -9.66 -9.86
N PHE A 73 -6.48 -9.94 -9.31
CA PHE A 73 -6.69 -11.09 -8.44
C PHE A 73 -7.28 -12.24 -9.27
N HIS A 74 -6.91 -13.47 -8.93
CA HIS A 74 -7.52 -14.64 -9.55
C HIS A 74 -9.00 -14.74 -9.14
N ALA A 75 -9.83 -15.34 -10.00
CA ALA A 75 -11.27 -15.48 -9.73
C ALA A 75 -11.55 -16.32 -8.47
N ASP A 76 -10.68 -17.29 -8.18
CA ASP A 76 -10.82 -18.19 -7.03
C ASP A 76 -10.35 -17.58 -5.69
N GLY A 77 -9.81 -16.36 -5.73
CA GLY A 77 -9.22 -15.69 -4.56
C GLY A 77 -7.76 -16.04 -4.34
#